data_AF-A0A535DLA8-F1
#
_entry.id   AF-A0A535DLA8-F1
#
_cell.length_a   1.000
_cell.length_b   1.000
_cell.length_c   1.000
_cell.angle_alpha   90.00
_cell.angle_beta   90.00
_cell.angle_gamma   90.00
#
_symmetry.space_group_name_H-M   'P 1'
#
loop_
_entity.id
_entity.type
_entity.pdbx_description
1 polymer ?
#
loop_
_entity_poly.entity_id
_entity_poly.type
_entity_poly.pdbx_seq_one_letter_code
_entity_poly.pdbx_strand_id
1 'polypeptide(L)'
;MASLSCTGSASLCSHRSTISPTRTSYFPGSRSGVGEAYKVQPGDTLSEIALRSGVDLDELMAANSLNADLIFAGQTLVIPRQPPAASSPQASERPHSPELESLLEDRARAEALDPGLLKALAWVESGWQQGARSPAGAIGIMQLMPGTAEWLERDVLDQDLDEEFSAYDNVKLGARLVHILIDKTGSEDSAIAAYYQGYGTTAAGTLYAETKDYVAAVKAVRAAYWP
;
A
#
# COMPACT_ATOMS: atom_id res chain seq x y z
N MET A 1 10.90 -15.64 89.46
CA MET A 1 9.53 -15.53 90.03
C MET A 1 9.12 -14.07 89.98
N ALA A 2 8.04 -13.78 89.24
CA ALA A 2 7.22 -12.54 89.15
C ALA A 2 6.59 -12.55 87.74
N SER A 3 5.50 -13.28 87.49
CA SER A 3 4.08 -12.97 87.72
C SER A 3 3.45 -11.89 86.84
N LEU A 4 2.53 -12.37 85.96
CA LEU A 4 1.29 -11.79 85.41
C LEU A 4 1.38 -10.54 84.51
N SER A 5 0.49 -10.25 83.56
CA SER A 5 -0.55 -10.91 82.72
C SER A 5 -1.26 -9.75 81.99
N CYS A 6 -1.77 -9.94 80.76
CA CYS A 6 -2.92 -9.29 80.08
C CYS A 6 -2.75 -9.43 78.55
N THR A 7 -3.38 -10.40 77.87
CA THR A 7 -4.74 -10.39 77.27
C THR A 7 -4.96 -9.38 76.13
N GLY A 8 -5.29 -9.90 74.94
CA GLY A 8 -6.30 -9.29 74.06
C GLY A 8 -5.89 -8.96 72.62
N SER A 9 -6.28 -9.84 71.70
CA SER A 9 -6.66 -9.68 70.27
C SER A 9 -6.76 -8.25 69.70
N ALA A 10 -6.52 -7.96 68.42
CA ALA A 10 -6.09 -8.69 67.23
C ALA A 10 -5.97 -7.65 66.09
N SER A 11 -5.10 -7.94 65.10
CA SER A 11 -5.02 -7.39 63.72
C SER A 11 -4.98 -5.86 63.51
N LEU A 12 -3.84 -5.27 63.14
CA LEU A 12 -3.20 -5.29 61.80
C LEU A 12 -4.14 -4.87 60.65
N CYS A 13 -4.03 -3.63 60.17
CA CYS A 13 -3.32 -3.34 58.91
C CYS A 13 -3.23 -1.83 58.60
N SER A 14 -2.14 -1.50 57.93
CA SER A 14 -1.53 -0.19 57.73
C SER A 14 -2.06 0.61 56.53
N HIS A 15 -2.05 1.95 56.71
CA HIS A 15 -1.64 3.00 55.76
C HIS A 15 -2.33 3.10 54.39
N ARG A 16 -2.98 4.25 54.10
CA ARG A 16 -2.47 5.22 53.11
C ARG A 16 -3.21 6.55 53.06
N SER A 17 -2.40 7.60 53.01
CA SER A 17 -2.55 8.95 52.49
C SER A 17 -3.85 9.31 51.75
N THR A 18 -4.51 10.35 52.28
CA THR A 18 -5.52 11.16 51.61
C THR A 18 -4.89 12.07 50.55
N ILE A 19 -5.24 11.88 49.27
CA ILE A 19 -5.07 12.89 48.22
C ILE A 19 -6.45 13.10 47.57
N SER A 20 -6.94 14.34 47.61
CA SER A 20 -8.17 14.80 46.95
C SER A 20 -8.09 14.66 45.43
N PRO A 21 -9.14 14.19 44.73
CA PRO A 21 -9.25 14.39 43.30
C PRO A 21 -10.00 15.71 43.00
N THR A 22 -9.29 16.62 42.35
CA THR A 22 -9.84 17.77 41.62
C THR A 22 -10.76 17.29 40.49
N ARG A 23 -11.90 17.96 40.33
CA ARG A 23 -12.84 17.80 39.22
C ARG A 23 -12.15 18.14 37.91
N THR A 24 -12.15 17.19 36.97
CA THR A 24 -12.21 17.50 35.54
C THR A 24 -13.38 16.68 34.99
N SER A 25 -14.49 17.36 34.76
CA SER A 25 -15.62 16.85 33.99
C SER A 25 -15.14 16.51 32.59
N TYR A 26 -14.91 15.22 32.35
CA TYR A 26 -14.78 14.67 31.01
C TYR A 26 -16.15 14.78 30.34
N PHE A 27 -16.32 15.81 29.51
CA PHE A 27 -17.34 15.80 28.47
C PHE A 27 -16.85 14.82 27.39
N PRO A 28 -17.46 13.65 27.18
CA PRO A 28 -17.29 12.97 25.92
C PRO A 28 -17.98 13.84 24.87
N GLY A 29 -17.19 14.65 24.18
CA GLY A 29 -17.62 15.26 22.94
C GLY A 29 -18.04 14.13 22.01
N SER A 30 -19.34 14.04 21.75
CA SER A 30 -19.89 13.29 20.63
C SER A 30 -19.16 13.78 19.38
N ARG A 31 -18.20 13.00 18.89
CA ARG A 31 -17.72 13.14 17.52
C ARG A 31 -18.89 12.69 16.64
N SER A 32 -19.78 13.63 16.31
CA SER A 32 -20.58 13.51 15.09
C SER A 32 -19.58 13.27 13.97
N GLY A 33 -19.53 12.04 13.48
CA GLY A 33 -18.68 11.63 12.38
C GLY A 33 -18.97 12.58 11.21
N VAL A 34 -17.97 13.37 10.85
CA VAL A 34 -18.05 14.21 9.66
C VAL A 34 -17.75 13.29 8.50
N GLY A 35 -18.73 12.47 8.11
CA GLY A 35 -18.64 11.58 6.96
C GLY A 35 -19.56 12.08 5.85
N GLU A 36 -19.13 11.91 4.60
CA GLU A 36 -20.00 12.15 3.45
C GLU A 36 -20.82 10.90 3.17
N ALA A 37 -22.14 11.04 3.07
CA ALA A 37 -23.00 9.92 2.73
C ALA A 37 -22.90 9.64 1.22
N TYR A 38 -22.45 8.43 0.87
CA TYR A 38 -22.38 7.94 -0.50
C TYR A 38 -23.37 6.81 -0.72
N LYS A 39 -24.20 6.93 -1.76
CA LYS A 39 -25.13 5.86 -2.14
C LYS A 39 -24.46 4.98 -3.20
N VAL A 40 -24.21 3.72 -2.82
CA VAL A 40 -23.63 2.69 -3.68
C VAL A 40 -24.47 2.55 -4.95
N GLN A 41 -23.83 2.65 -6.11
CA GLN A 41 -24.45 2.45 -7.41
C GLN A 41 -24.34 0.98 -7.85
N PRO A 42 -25.21 0.50 -8.76
CA PRO A 42 -25.01 -0.81 -9.37
C PRO A 42 -23.64 -0.91 -10.04
N GLY A 43 -22.82 -1.85 -9.58
CA GLY A 43 -21.47 -2.08 -10.09
C GLY A 43 -20.33 -1.49 -9.24
N ASP A 44 -20.63 -0.73 -8.19
CA ASP A 44 -19.59 -0.22 -7.29
C ASP A 44 -19.00 -1.36 -6.41
N THR A 45 -17.70 -1.32 -6.17
CA THR A 45 -17.02 -2.10 -5.13
C THR A 45 -16.52 -1.22 -3.97
N LEU A 46 -16.36 -1.80 -2.77
CA LEU A 46 -15.84 -1.05 -1.62
C LEU A 46 -14.45 -0.46 -1.88
N SER A 47 -13.58 -1.25 -2.52
CA SER A 47 -12.21 -0.83 -2.86
C SER A 47 -12.18 0.37 -3.80
N GLU A 48 -13.03 0.38 -4.84
CA GLU A 48 -13.13 1.51 -5.77
C GLU A 48 -13.71 2.77 -5.10
N ILE A 49 -14.71 2.61 -4.22
CA ILE A 49 -15.27 3.73 -3.46
C ILE A 49 -14.23 4.32 -2.51
N ALA A 50 -13.48 3.47 -1.80
CA ALA A 50 -12.41 3.89 -0.88
C ALA A 50 -11.34 4.67 -1.64
N LEU A 51 -10.85 4.10 -2.74
CA LEU A 51 -9.84 4.70 -3.60
C LEU A 51 -10.29 6.06 -4.16
N ARG A 52 -11.52 6.14 -4.71
CA ARG A 52 -12.06 7.38 -5.27
C ARG A 52 -12.23 8.46 -4.20
N SER A 53 -12.54 8.05 -2.98
CA SER A 53 -12.79 8.97 -1.87
C SER A 53 -11.52 9.32 -1.09
N GLY A 54 -10.38 8.71 -1.43
CA GLY A 54 -9.11 8.91 -0.75
C GLY A 54 -9.12 8.44 0.71
N VAL A 55 -9.95 7.44 1.04
CA VAL A 55 -10.02 6.82 2.36
C VAL A 55 -9.47 5.41 2.29
N ASP A 56 -8.88 4.95 3.38
CA ASP A 56 -8.43 3.56 3.49
C ASP A 56 -9.63 2.60 3.49
N LEU A 57 -9.47 1.40 2.89
CA LEU A 57 -10.54 0.41 2.81
C LEU A 57 -10.96 -0.07 4.20
N ASP A 58 -10.00 -0.32 5.11
CA ASP A 58 -10.30 -0.75 6.48
C ASP A 58 -11.00 0.37 7.25
N GLU A 59 -10.62 1.62 7.01
CA GLU A 59 -11.27 2.78 7.62
C GLU A 59 -12.71 2.97 7.10
N LEU A 60 -12.92 2.79 5.79
CA LEU A 60 -14.25 2.84 5.18
C LEU A 60 -15.15 1.71 5.74
N MET A 61 -14.62 0.50 5.89
CA MET A 61 -15.34 -0.63 6.46
C MET A 61 -15.66 -0.41 7.94
N ALA A 62 -14.68 0.06 8.73
CA ALA A 62 -14.87 0.38 10.15
C ALA A 62 -15.92 1.47 10.36
N ALA A 63 -15.90 2.53 9.54
CA ALA A 63 -16.88 3.63 9.58
C ALA A 63 -18.31 3.15 9.31
N ASN A 64 -18.46 2.07 8.56
CA ASN A 64 -19.75 1.49 8.17
C ASN A 64 -20.10 0.19 8.91
N SER A 65 -19.27 -0.22 9.88
CA SER A 65 -19.41 -1.49 10.60
C SER A 65 -19.58 -2.70 9.66
N LEU A 66 -18.86 -2.69 8.54
CA LEU A 66 -18.86 -3.77 7.56
C LEU A 66 -17.81 -4.79 7.97
N ASN A 67 -18.22 -6.06 7.98
CA ASN A 67 -17.35 -7.18 8.35
C ASN A 67 -16.87 -7.98 7.12
N ALA A 68 -17.25 -7.53 5.91
CA ALA A 68 -16.98 -8.18 4.64
C ALA A 68 -17.03 -7.15 3.49
N ASP A 69 -16.38 -7.48 2.38
CA ASP A 69 -16.25 -6.60 1.20
C ASP A 69 -17.54 -6.47 0.36
N LEU A 70 -18.62 -7.14 0.79
CA LEU A 70 -19.87 -7.18 0.05
C LEU A 70 -20.76 -5.98 0.38
N ILE A 71 -20.97 -5.12 -0.61
CA ILE A 71 -21.93 -4.02 -0.58
C ILE A 71 -23.02 -4.23 -1.63
N PHE A 72 -24.21 -3.71 -1.37
CA PHE A 72 -25.34 -3.81 -2.29
C PHE A 72 -25.65 -2.47 -2.93
N ALA A 73 -26.02 -2.50 -4.21
CA ALA A 73 -26.51 -1.31 -4.91
C ALA A 73 -27.68 -0.68 -4.12
N GLY A 74 -27.59 0.63 -3.89
CA GLY A 74 -28.54 1.41 -3.11
C GLY A 74 -28.23 1.49 -1.61
N GLN A 75 -27.24 0.72 -1.11
CA GLN A 75 -26.72 0.88 0.24
C GLN A 75 -26.10 2.27 0.42
N THR A 76 -26.30 2.88 1.58
CA THR A 76 -25.68 4.15 1.92
C THR A 76 -24.47 3.89 2.80
N LEU A 77 -23.30 4.31 2.35
CA LEU A 77 -22.05 4.29 3.09
C LEU A 77 -21.75 5.67 3.64
N VAL A 78 -21.27 5.73 4.87
CA VAL A 78 -20.61 6.88 5.47
C VAL A 78 -19.15 6.82 5.05
N ILE A 79 -18.77 7.69 4.12
CA ILE A 79 -17.37 7.90 3.74
C ILE A 79 -16.77 8.81 4.80
N PRO A 80 -15.89 8.34 5.70
CA PRO A 80 -15.29 9.20 6.71
C PRO A 80 -14.54 10.34 5.99
N ARG A 81 -14.85 11.61 6.31
CA ARG A 81 -13.95 12.69 5.89
C ARG A 81 -12.77 12.59 6.83
N GLN A 82 -11.67 12.06 6.32
CA GLN A 82 -10.40 12.28 6.96
C GLN A 82 -10.25 13.81 7.05
N PRO A 83 -10.16 14.41 8.28
CA PRO A 83 -9.55 15.73 8.38
C PRO A 83 -8.26 15.62 7.58
N PRO A 84 -7.87 16.60 6.73
CA PRO A 84 -6.60 16.51 6.02
C PRO A 84 -5.62 16.08 7.06
N ALA A 85 -5.11 14.84 6.91
CA ALA A 85 -4.27 14.29 7.94
C ALA A 85 -3.24 15.39 8.15
N ALA A 86 -2.89 15.67 9.40
CA ALA A 86 -1.56 16.18 9.58
C ALA A 86 -0.67 15.07 9.00
N SER A 87 -0.45 15.11 7.69
CA SER A 87 0.81 14.83 7.06
C SER A 87 1.75 15.71 7.88
N SER A 88 2.24 15.16 9.00
CA SER A 88 3.66 15.31 9.24
C SER A 88 4.28 15.12 7.87
N PRO A 89 5.06 16.08 7.35
CA PRO A 89 5.80 15.84 6.14
C PRO A 89 6.65 14.60 6.44
N GLN A 90 6.18 13.42 6.04
CA GLN A 90 7.03 12.25 5.92
C GLN A 90 7.93 12.64 4.76
N ALA A 91 9.00 13.32 5.11
CA ALA A 91 10.17 13.42 4.29
C ALA A 91 10.52 11.98 3.90
N SER A 92 10.28 11.64 2.63
CA SER A 92 11.13 10.77 1.81
C SER A 92 11.88 9.68 2.57
N GLU A 93 11.17 8.88 3.38
CA GLU A 93 11.81 7.76 4.05
C GLU A 93 11.81 6.61 3.04
N ARG A 94 12.99 6.03 2.82
CA ARG A 94 13.19 4.94 1.87
C ARG A 94 12.14 3.86 2.11
N PRO A 95 11.58 3.24 1.05
CA PRO A 95 10.62 2.15 1.19
C PRO A 95 11.19 1.06 2.10
N HIS A 96 10.45 0.64 3.12
CA HIS A 96 10.95 -0.31 4.12
C HIS A 96 10.03 -1.54 4.22
N SER A 97 10.35 -2.54 3.40
CA SER A 97 9.89 -3.93 3.53
C SER A 97 11.07 -4.85 3.19
N PRO A 98 11.77 -5.42 4.18
CA PRO A 98 12.92 -6.30 3.92
C PRO A 98 12.58 -7.52 3.06
N GLU A 99 11.40 -8.11 3.26
CA GLU A 99 10.94 -9.28 2.52
C GLU A 99 10.71 -8.96 1.05
N LEU A 100 10.00 -7.86 0.77
CA LEU A 100 9.73 -7.44 -0.61
C LEU A 100 10.98 -6.89 -1.29
N GLU A 101 11.85 -6.20 -0.56
CA GLU A 101 13.14 -5.77 -1.08
C GLU A 101 13.98 -6.98 -1.50
N SER A 102 14.06 -8.03 -0.67
CA SER A 102 14.74 -9.28 -1.03
C SER A 102 14.12 -9.94 -2.26
N LEU A 103 12.78 -10.01 -2.32
CA LEU A 103 12.08 -10.54 -3.49
C LEU A 103 12.43 -9.78 -4.77
N LEU A 104 12.38 -8.45 -4.74
CA LEU A 104 12.75 -7.59 -5.88
C LEU A 104 14.21 -7.80 -6.27
N GLU A 105 15.13 -7.89 -5.30
CA GLU A 105 16.53 -8.18 -5.60
C GLU A 105 16.73 -9.54 -6.27
N ASP A 106 16.09 -10.58 -5.74
CA ASP A 106 16.21 -11.94 -6.24
C ASP A 106 15.63 -12.07 -7.65
N ARG A 107 14.49 -11.41 -7.92
CA ARG A 107 13.91 -11.37 -9.26
C ARG A 107 14.73 -10.55 -10.24
N ALA A 108 15.26 -9.41 -9.82
CA ALA A 108 16.16 -8.63 -10.67
C ALA A 108 17.39 -9.46 -11.07
N ARG A 109 18.04 -10.14 -10.10
CA ARG A 109 19.18 -11.02 -10.38
C ARG A 109 18.82 -12.19 -11.30
N ALA A 110 17.65 -12.80 -11.13
CA ALA A 110 17.19 -13.90 -11.97
C ALA A 110 17.05 -13.51 -13.45
N GLU A 111 16.66 -12.26 -13.73
CA GLU A 111 16.52 -11.71 -15.07
C GLU A 111 17.75 -10.88 -15.51
N ALA A 112 18.87 -10.96 -14.78
CA ALA A 112 20.09 -10.19 -15.03
C ALA A 112 19.88 -8.65 -15.10
N LEU A 113 18.91 -8.15 -14.34
CA LEU A 113 18.61 -6.73 -14.19
C LEU A 113 19.40 -6.11 -13.03
N ASP A 114 19.56 -4.79 -13.10
CA ASP A 114 19.97 -4.02 -11.94
C ASP A 114 18.88 -4.04 -10.84
N PRO A 115 19.19 -4.44 -9.60
CA PRO A 115 18.19 -4.47 -8.52
C PRO A 115 17.62 -3.09 -8.17
N GLY A 116 18.42 -2.03 -8.26
CA GLY A 116 17.97 -0.66 -7.99
C GLY A 116 16.94 -0.18 -9.02
N LEU A 117 17.09 -0.57 -10.29
CA LEU A 117 16.11 -0.31 -11.34
C LEU A 117 14.76 -0.95 -11.00
N LEU A 118 14.72 -2.25 -10.73
CA LEU A 118 13.46 -2.96 -10.49
C LEU A 118 12.76 -2.44 -9.24
N LYS A 119 13.50 -2.17 -8.17
CA LYS A 119 12.99 -1.57 -6.93
C LYS A 119 12.39 -0.18 -7.14
N ALA A 120 13.11 0.67 -7.86
CA ALA A 120 12.65 2.04 -8.15
C ALA A 120 11.42 2.04 -9.05
N LEU A 121 11.37 1.16 -10.05
CA LEU A 121 10.24 1.02 -10.94
C LEU A 121 9.00 0.55 -10.15
N ALA A 122 9.13 -0.51 -9.36
CA ALA A 122 8.06 -0.98 -8.46
C ALA A 122 7.58 0.08 -7.47
N TRP A 123 8.50 0.91 -6.96
CA TRP A 123 8.12 2.01 -6.07
C TRP A 123 7.33 3.10 -6.79
N VAL A 124 7.73 3.49 -8.01
CA VAL A 124 7.00 4.49 -8.80
C VAL A 124 5.63 3.97 -9.23
N GLU A 125 5.51 2.67 -9.56
CA GLU A 125 4.25 2.08 -10.01
C GLU A 125 3.19 2.01 -8.92
N SER A 126 3.56 1.53 -7.73
CA SER A 126 2.57 1.20 -6.69
C SER A 126 2.98 1.63 -5.29
N GLY A 127 4.18 2.18 -5.10
CA GLY A 127 4.76 2.31 -3.77
C GLY A 127 4.93 0.96 -3.07
N TRP A 128 5.17 -0.12 -3.84
CA TRP A 128 5.31 -1.50 -3.34
C TRP A 128 4.02 -2.13 -2.77
N GLN A 129 2.86 -1.68 -3.24
CA GLN A 129 1.55 -2.16 -2.77
C GLN A 129 1.01 -3.25 -3.69
N GLN A 130 0.97 -4.51 -3.22
CA GLN A 130 0.39 -5.62 -3.99
C GLN A 130 -1.12 -5.49 -4.19
N GLY A 131 -1.83 -4.78 -3.31
CA GLY A 131 -3.25 -4.49 -3.48
C GLY A 131 -3.56 -3.37 -4.49
N ALA A 132 -2.54 -2.73 -5.07
CA ALA A 132 -2.74 -1.58 -5.95
C ALA A 132 -3.46 -1.97 -7.24
N ARG A 133 -4.50 -1.21 -7.58
CA ARG A 133 -5.20 -1.29 -8.86
C ARG A 133 -5.45 0.08 -9.45
N SER A 134 -5.13 0.26 -10.73
CA SER A 134 -5.45 1.50 -11.44
C SER A 134 -6.84 1.47 -12.07
N PRO A 135 -7.45 2.63 -12.39
CA PRO A 135 -8.69 2.69 -13.17
C PRO A 135 -8.61 2.04 -14.55
N ALA A 136 -7.40 1.92 -15.11
CA ALA A 136 -7.14 1.22 -16.37
C ALA A 136 -7.03 -0.30 -16.20
N GLY A 137 -7.03 -0.80 -14.95
CA GLY A 137 -6.95 -2.21 -14.61
C GLY A 137 -5.55 -2.75 -14.35
N ALA A 138 -4.53 -1.89 -14.25
CA ALA A 138 -3.17 -2.31 -13.90
C ALA A 138 -3.13 -2.85 -12.45
N ILE A 139 -2.41 -3.95 -12.21
CA ILE A 139 -2.45 -4.68 -10.93
C ILE A 139 -1.09 -4.85 -10.26
N GLY A 140 -1.13 -4.78 -8.94
CA GLY A 140 -0.06 -5.18 -8.04
C GLY A 140 1.16 -4.26 -8.01
N ILE A 141 2.24 -4.79 -7.43
CA ILE A 141 3.49 -4.07 -7.17
C ILE A 141 4.08 -3.43 -8.43
N MET A 142 3.96 -4.12 -9.56
CA MET A 142 4.51 -3.73 -10.85
C MET A 142 3.46 -3.11 -11.78
N GLN A 143 2.22 -2.88 -11.32
CA GLN A 143 1.13 -2.30 -12.15
C GLN A 143 1.04 -2.93 -13.55
N LEU A 144 1.01 -4.26 -13.59
CA LEU A 144 0.92 -4.98 -14.85
C LEU A 144 -0.49 -4.85 -15.42
N MET A 145 -0.60 -4.54 -16.70
CA MET A 145 -1.88 -4.61 -17.39
C MET A 145 -2.29 -6.08 -17.57
N PRO A 146 -3.59 -6.45 -17.42
CA PRO A 146 -4.02 -7.85 -17.50
C PRO A 146 -3.65 -8.53 -18.83
N GLY A 147 -3.82 -7.84 -19.95
CA GLY A 147 -3.40 -8.38 -21.26
C GLY A 147 -1.88 -8.56 -21.40
N THR A 148 -1.09 -7.83 -20.63
CA THR A 148 0.38 -8.01 -20.57
C THR A 148 0.75 -9.17 -19.67
N ALA A 149 0.11 -9.32 -18.51
CA ALA A 149 0.29 -10.47 -17.63
C ALA A 149 -0.08 -11.78 -18.34
N GLU A 150 -1.26 -11.83 -18.98
CA GLU A 150 -1.72 -12.99 -19.74
C GLU A 150 -0.72 -13.40 -20.84
N TRP A 151 -0.20 -12.42 -21.60
CA TRP A 151 0.80 -12.68 -22.63
C TRP A 151 2.11 -13.26 -22.04
N LEU A 152 2.58 -12.70 -20.92
CA LEU A 152 3.79 -13.20 -20.27
C LEU A 152 3.62 -14.62 -19.73
N GLU A 153 2.47 -14.93 -19.14
CA GLU A 153 2.16 -16.25 -18.60
C GLU A 153 2.08 -17.30 -19.70
N ARG A 154 1.27 -17.02 -20.73
CA ARG A 154 0.90 -18.02 -21.74
C ARG A 154 1.94 -18.17 -22.84
N ASP A 155 2.49 -17.06 -23.31
CA ASP A 155 3.34 -17.07 -24.51
C ASP A 155 4.83 -16.96 -24.19
N VAL A 156 5.20 -16.42 -23.02
CA VAL A 156 6.61 -16.19 -22.65
C VAL A 156 7.12 -17.21 -21.63
N LEU A 157 6.39 -17.42 -20.54
CA LEU A 157 6.83 -18.27 -19.43
C LEU A 157 6.25 -19.68 -19.48
N ASP A 158 5.10 -19.86 -20.14
CA ASP A 158 4.30 -21.10 -20.15
C ASP A 158 4.01 -21.59 -18.72
N GLN A 159 3.51 -20.68 -17.88
CA GLN A 159 3.24 -20.93 -16.46
C GLN A 159 1.92 -20.28 -16.04
N ASP A 160 1.15 -21.00 -15.23
CA ASP A 160 -0.05 -20.51 -14.55
C ASP A 160 0.40 -19.75 -13.30
N LEU A 161 0.16 -18.45 -13.25
CA LEU A 161 0.63 -17.53 -12.21
C LEU A 161 -0.56 -16.75 -11.62
N ASP A 162 -0.42 -16.31 -10.37
CA ASP A 162 -1.45 -15.53 -9.66
C ASP A 162 -0.91 -14.14 -9.32
N GLU A 163 -0.65 -13.33 -10.34
CA GLU A 163 -0.09 -12.00 -10.21
C GLU A 163 -1.00 -10.99 -9.50
N GLU A 164 -2.28 -11.34 -9.34
CA GLU A 164 -3.27 -10.58 -8.58
C GLU A 164 -3.06 -10.72 -7.06
N PHE A 165 -2.91 -11.94 -6.55
CA PHE A 165 -2.78 -12.19 -5.11
C PHE A 165 -1.36 -12.54 -4.65
N SER A 166 -0.47 -12.93 -5.56
CA SER A 166 0.93 -13.28 -5.28
C SER A 166 1.88 -12.16 -5.70
N ALA A 167 2.43 -11.47 -4.70
CA ALA A 167 3.52 -10.51 -4.91
C ALA A 167 4.73 -11.13 -5.64
N TYR A 168 5.02 -12.41 -5.38
CA TYR A 168 6.11 -13.13 -6.03
C TYR A 168 5.89 -13.27 -7.54
N ASP A 169 4.66 -13.56 -7.96
CA ASP A 169 4.30 -13.74 -9.37
C ASP A 169 4.16 -12.40 -10.09
N ASN A 170 3.57 -11.40 -9.44
CA ASN A 170 3.53 -10.02 -9.96
C ASN A 170 4.94 -9.47 -10.24
N VAL A 171 5.85 -9.59 -9.26
CA VAL A 171 7.24 -9.14 -9.42
C VAL A 171 8.00 -9.98 -10.45
N LYS A 172 7.71 -11.28 -10.56
CA LYS A 172 8.31 -12.15 -11.60
C LYS A 172 7.96 -11.68 -13.00
N LEU A 173 6.67 -11.46 -13.25
CA LEU A 173 6.16 -10.98 -14.53
C LEU A 173 6.72 -9.60 -14.85
N GLY A 174 6.73 -8.69 -13.88
CA GLY A 174 7.31 -7.36 -14.03
C GLY A 174 8.79 -7.38 -14.37
N ALA A 175 9.60 -8.17 -13.64
CA ALA A 175 11.02 -8.33 -13.93
C ALA A 175 11.24 -8.90 -15.34
N ARG A 176 10.47 -9.93 -15.72
CA ARG A 176 10.54 -10.52 -17.06
C ARG A 176 10.21 -9.52 -18.15
N LEU A 177 9.19 -8.69 -17.94
CA LEU A 177 8.81 -7.63 -18.88
C LEU A 177 9.94 -6.60 -19.04
N VAL A 178 10.53 -6.13 -17.95
CA VAL A 178 11.63 -5.16 -17.99
C VAL A 178 12.82 -5.72 -18.77
N HIS A 179 13.18 -6.99 -18.54
CA HIS A 179 14.24 -7.66 -19.31
C HIS A 179 13.95 -7.66 -20.82
N ILE A 180 12.74 -8.07 -21.22
CA ILE A 180 12.33 -8.08 -22.63
C ILE A 180 12.39 -6.67 -23.24
N LEU A 181 12.01 -5.64 -22.49
CA LEU A 181 12.04 -4.26 -22.96
C LEU A 181 13.47 -3.73 -23.10
N ILE A 182 14.39 -4.09 -22.21
CA ILE A 182 15.81 -3.75 -22.35
C ILE A 182 16.38 -4.38 -23.61
N ASP A 183 16.13 -5.67 -23.85
CA ASP A 183 16.59 -6.37 -25.05
C ASP A 183 16.03 -5.74 -26.34
N LYS A 184 14.74 -5.41 -26.35
CA LYS A 184 14.07 -4.82 -27.53
C LYS A 184 14.51 -3.39 -27.83
N THR A 185 14.76 -2.60 -26.79
CA THR A 185 15.06 -1.17 -26.96
C THR A 185 16.56 -0.88 -27.00
N GLY A 186 17.39 -1.77 -26.46
CA GLY A 186 18.84 -1.59 -26.34
C GLY A 186 19.26 -0.50 -25.34
N SER A 187 18.33 0.03 -24.54
CA SER A 187 18.59 1.13 -23.62
C SER A 187 17.66 1.08 -22.41
N GLU A 188 18.23 1.21 -21.20
CA GLU A 188 17.45 1.24 -19.95
C GLU A 188 16.40 2.36 -19.96
N ASP A 189 16.78 3.59 -20.34
CA ASP A 189 15.86 4.74 -20.40
C ASP A 189 14.70 4.49 -21.38
N SER A 190 14.98 3.83 -22.52
CA SER A 190 13.95 3.49 -23.51
C SER A 190 13.07 2.33 -23.04
N ALA A 191 13.62 1.39 -22.27
CA ALA A 191 12.86 0.32 -21.64
C ALA A 191 11.90 0.85 -20.57
N ILE A 192 12.36 1.77 -19.71
CA ILE A 192 11.52 2.46 -18.72
C ILE A 192 10.38 3.22 -19.42
N ALA A 193 10.70 3.95 -20.50
CA ALA A 193 9.67 4.63 -21.30
C ALA A 193 8.66 3.66 -21.92
N ALA A 194 9.14 2.55 -22.47
CA ALA A 194 8.31 1.52 -23.08
C ALA A 194 7.46 0.75 -22.06
N TYR A 195 7.92 0.67 -20.81
CA TYR A 195 7.17 0.06 -19.72
C TYR A 195 5.90 0.87 -19.43
N TYR A 196 6.05 2.18 -19.27
CA TYR A 196 4.94 3.09 -18.96
C TYR A 196 4.01 3.34 -20.18
N GLN A 197 4.59 3.65 -21.33
CA GLN A 197 3.82 4.08 -22.52
C GLN A 197 3.42 2.93 -23.45
N GLY A 198 4.04 1.75 -23.27
CA GLY A 198 3.96 0.63 -24.20
C GLY A 198 5.00 0.69 -25.31
N TYR A 199 5.63 -0.45 -25.60
CA TYR A 199 6.71 -0.60 -26.58
C TYR A 199 6.31 -0.24 -28.02
N GLY A 200 5.09 -0.56 -28.46
CA GLY A 200 4.67 -0.31 -29.84
C GLY A 200 4.72 1.17 -30.22
N THR A 201 4.28 2.04 -29.31
CA THR A 201 4.26 3.50 -29.51
C THR A 201 5.66 4.09 -29.42
N THR A 202 6.48 3.66 -28.46
CA THR A 202 7.86 4.15 -28.30
C THR A 202 8.77 3.69 -29.42
N ALA A 203 8.62 2.44 -29.90
CA ALA A 203 9.35 1.92 -31.05
C ALA A 203 8.99 2.63 -32.37
N ALA A 204 7.77 3.17 -32.48
CA ALA A 204 7.37 4.04 -33.58
C ALA A 204 7.95 5.47 -33.49
N GLY A 205 8.77 5.76 -32.48
CA GLY A 205 9.44 7.04 -32.28
C GLY A 205 8.61 8.10 -31.55
N THR A 206 7.43 7.73 -31.03
CA THR A 206 6.58 8.66 -30.28
C THR A 206 6.87 8.54 -28.79
N LEU A 207 7.27 9.65 -28.16
CA LEU A 207 7.54 9.73 -26.72
C LEU A 207 6.83 10.94 -26.11
N TYR A 208 5.85 10.69 -25.26
CA TYR A 208 5.06 11.74 -24.60
C TYR A 208 5.86 12.47 -23.53
N ALA A 209 5.43 13.69 -23.19
CA ALA A 209 6.05 14.48 -22.13
C ALA A 209 5.97 13.75 -20.78
N GLU A 210 4.80 13.22 -20.45
CA GLU A 210 4.55 12.44 -19.22
C GLU A 210 5.45 11.21 -19.13
N THR A 211 5.78 10.58 -20.27
CA THR A 211 6.71 9.44 -20.30
C THR A 211 8.13 9.86 -19.96
N LYS A 212 8.57 11.05 -20.37
CA LYS A 212 9.87 11.59 -19.97
C LYS A 212 9.91 11.89 -18.48
N ASP A 213 8.81 12.44 -17.94
CA ASP A 213 8.68 12.70 -16.51
C ASP A 213 8.70 11.40 -15.70
N TYR A 214 8.02 10.35 -16.18
CA TYR A 214 8.07 9.02 -15.58
C TYR A 214 9.49 8.44 -15.57
N VAL A 215 10.21 8.50 -16.70
CA VAL A 215 11.62 8.05 -16.76
C VAL A 215 12.50 8.81 -15.76
N ALA A 216 12.33 10.14 -15.70
CA ALA A 216 13.06 10.96 -14.74
C ALA A 216 12.73 10.60 -13.29
N ALA A 217 11.46 10.31 -12.98
CA ALA A 217 11.01 9.91 -11.65
C ALA A 217 11.65 8.58 -11.20
N VAL A 218 11.64 7.54 -12.06
CA VAL A 218 12.27 6.25 -11.75
C VAL A 218 13.77 6.43 -11.47
N LYS A 219 14.47 7.20 -12.30
CA LYS A 219 15.91 7.46 -12.12
C LYS A 219 16.20 8.25 -10.85
N ALA A 220 15.37 9.25 -10.53
CA ALA A 220 15.53 10.04 -9.31
C ALA A 220 15.30 9.18 -8.05
N VAL A 221 14.26 8.33 -8.06
CA VAL A 221 13.98 7.38 -6.97
C VAL A 221 15.12 6.39 -6.79
N ARG A 222 15.61 5.81 -7.90
CA ARG A 222 16.77 4.90 -7.87
C ARG A 222 17.99 5.58 -7.26
N ALA A 223 18.36 6.76 -7.75
CA ALA A 223 19.52 7.50 -7.24
C ALA A 223 19.38 7.91 -5.76
N ALA A 224 18.15 8.19 -5.30
CA ALA A 224 17.90 8.59 -3.92
C ALA A 224 18.00 7.43 -2.93
N TYR A 225 17.52 6.23 -3.30
CA TYR A 225 17.34 5.12 -2.36
C TYR A 225 18.22 3.91 -2.64
N TRP A 226 18.64 3.70 -3.89
CA TRP A 226 19.42 2.55 -4.37
C TRP A 226 20.50 2.98 -5.38
N PRO A 227 21.48 3.80 -4.95
CA PRO A 227 22.56 4.30 -5.80
C PRO A 227 23.60 3.22 -6.17
#